data_AF-A0A955I543-F1
#
_entry.id   AF-A0A955I543-F1
#
_cell.length_a   1.000
_cell.length_b   1.000
_cell.length_c   1.000
_cell.angle_alpha   90.00
_cell.angle_beta   90.00
_cell.angle_gamma   90.00
#
_symmetry.space_group_name_H-M   'P 1'
#
loop_
_entity.id
_entity.type
_entity.pdbx_description
1 polymer ?
#
loop_
_entity_poly.entity_id
_entity_poly.type
_entity_poly.pdbx_seq_one_letter_code
_entity_poly.pdbx_strand_id
1 'polypeptide(L)'
;MHIPIYSISYRVKSPYSIFKKLDRKDIGHVRDLYDLFAVRIITDNVRHCYEILGDLHSKWKPLPKRFKDYIALPKENGYQSLHTTVV
;
A
#
# COMPACT_ATOMS: atom_id res chain seq x y z
N MET A 1 -1.73 -22.98 6.82
CA MET A 1 -1.91 -22.08 7.97
C MET A 1 -3.00 -21.09 7.60
N HIS A 2 -3.98 -20.86 8.47
CA HIS A 2 -5.04 -19.89 8.24
C HIS A 2 -4.58 -18.54 8.80
N ILE A 3 -4.44 -17.53 7.95
CA ILE A 3 -4.10 -16.17 8.39
C ILE A 3 -5.42 -15.47 8.78
N PRO A 4 -5.62 -15.10 10.05
CA PRO A 4 -6.80 -14.35 10.47
C PRO A 4 -6.81 -12.96 9.84
N ILE A 5 -7.80 -12.72 8.99
CA ILE A 5 -8.06 -11.42 8.38
C ILE A 5 -9.26 -10.80 9.10
N TYR A 6 -9.05 -9.69 9.79
CA TYR A 6 -10.13 -8.98 10.49
C TYR A 6 -10.94 -8.11 9.53
N SER A 7 -10.28 -7.48 8.58
CA SER A 7 -10.96 -6.59 7.63
C SER A 7 -10.15 -6.42 6.36
N ILE A 8 -10.84 -6.40 5.22
CA ILE A 8 -10.32 -5.96 3.94
C ILE A 8 -11.17 -4.79 3.48
N SER A 9 -10.51 -3.68 3.14
CA SER A 9 -11.16 -2.50 2.58
C SER A 9 -10.41 -2.02 1.34
N TYR A 10 -11.11 -1.39 0.42
CA TYR A 10 -10.52 -0.75 -0.74
C TYR A 10 -10.64 0.76 -0.63
N ARG A 11 -9.68 1.47 -1.23
CA ARG A 11 -9.64 2.92 -1.28
C ARG A 11 -9.45 3.34 -2.73
N VAL A 12 -10.39 4.14 -3.21
CA VAL A 12 -10.27 4.88 -4.47
C VAL A 12 -9.96 6.33 -4.14
N LYS A 13 -8.95 6.90 -4.79
CA LYS A 13 -8.59 8.31 -4.60
C LYS A 13 -9.65 9.21 -5.27
N SER A 14 -10.13 10.25 -4.58
CA SER A 14 -11.11 11.16 -5.16
C SER A 14 -10.51 11.99 -6.31
N PRO A 15 -11.28 12.37 -7.35
CA PRO A 15 -10.79 13.16 -8.48
C PRO A 15 -10.08 14.45 -8.05
N TYR A 16 -10.63 15.16 -7.06
CA TYR A 16 -10.00 16.36 -6.50
C TYR A 16 -8.63 16.09 -5.85
N SER A 17 -8.50 14.97 -5.13
CA SER A 17 -7.22 14.55 -4.53
C SER A 17 -6.21 14.07 -5.58
N ILE A 18 -6.68 13.56 -6.72
CA ILE A 18 -5.85 13.21 -7.88
C ILE A 18 -5.31 14.50 -8.49
N PHE A 19 -6.19 15.44 -8.84
CA PHE A 19 -5.82 16.74 -9.42
C PHE A 19 -4.78 17.47 -8.57
N LYS A 20 -5.05 17.68 -7.27
CA LYS A 20 -4.11 18.35 -6.35
C LYS A 20 -2.76 17.62 -6.26
N LYS A 21 -2.73 16.30 -6.47
CA LYS A 21 -1.50 15.53 -6.43
C LYS A 21 -0.72 15.59 -7.74
N LEU A 22 -1.40 15.65 -8.89
CA LEU A 22 -0.77 15.88 -10.19
C LEU A 22 -0.05 17.22 -10.18
N ASP A 23 -0.78 18.27 -9.80
CA ASP A 23 -0.27 19.65 -9.69
C ASP A 23 0.94 19.73 -8.76
N ARG A 24 0.82 19.26 -7.50
CA ARG A 24 1.92 19.30 -6.52
C ARG A 24 3.16 18.51 -6.92
N LYS A 25 3.01 17.47 -7.75
CA LYS A 25 4.12 16.59 -8.15
C LYS A 25 4.62 16.86 -9.57
N ASP A 26 4.06 17.86 -10.24
CA ASP A 26 4.32 18.16 -11.64
C ASP A 26 4.24 16.91 -12.54
N ILE A 27 3.17 16.14 -12.37
CA ILE A 27 2.91 14.92 -13.14
C ILE A 27 1.98 15.25 -14.30
N GLY A 28 2.45 15.09 -15.53
CA GLY A 28 1.68 15.41 -16.74
C GLY A 28 0.53 14.44 -17.05
N HIS A 29 0.60 13.19 -16.59
CA HIS A 29 -0.42 12.18 -16.89
C HIS A 29 -0.87 11.37 -15.67
N VAL A 30 -2.19 11.14 -15.58
CA VAL A 30 -2.82 10.32 -14.52
C VAL A 30 -2.24 8.90 -14.47
N ARG A 31 -1.78 8.36 -15.61
CA ARG A 31 -1.20 7.01 -15.70
C ARG A 31 0.07 6.84 -14.86
N ASP A 32 0.78 7.92 -14.57
CA ASP A 32 2.00 7.90 -13.75
C ASP A 32 1.69 7.91 -12.24
N LEU A 33 0.40 8.00 -11.86
CA LEU A 33 -0.07 7.84 -10.49
C LEU A 33 -0.38 6.37 -10.17
N TYR A 34 0.54 5.73 -9.47
CA TYR A 34 0.37 4.35 -9.02
C TYR A 34 -0.52 4.17 -7.76
N ASP A 35 -0.95 5.24 -7.08
CA ASP A 35 -1.76 5.17 -5.84
C ASP A 35 -3.23 5.56 -6.05
N LEU A 36 -3.77 5.32 -7.24
CA LEU A 36 -5.18 5.58 -7.56
C LEU A 36 -6.11 4.62 -6.81
N PHE A 37 -5.73 3.35 -6.77
CA PHE A 37 -6.42 2.27 -6.09
C PHE A 37 -5.50 1.63 -5.07
N ALA A 38 -6.03 1.32 -3.89
CA ALA A 38 -5.31 0.60 -2.86
C ALA A 38 -6.24 -0.33 -2.08
N VAL A 39 -5.72 -1.48 -1.67
CA VAL A 39 -6.38 -2.38 -0.73
C VAL A 39 -5.68 -2.27 0.62
N ARG A 40 -6.46 -2.25 1.69
CA ARG A 40 -5.98 -2.30 3.07
C ARG A 40 -6.46 -3.60 3.70
N ILE A 41 -5.51 -4.35 4.24
CA ILE A 41 -5.74 -5.61 4.95
C ILE A 41 -5.35 -5.38 6.41
N ILE A 42 -6.23 -5.74 7.34
CA ILE A 42 -6.00 -5.68 8.78
C ILE A 42 -5.96 -7.11 9.31
N THR A 43 -4.91 -7.44 10.06
CA THR A 43 -4.66 -8.74 10.69
C THR A 43 -4.26 -8.53 12.16
N ASP A 44 -4.04 -9.62 12.88
CA ASP A 44 -3.86 -9.68 14.34
C ASP A 44 -2.43 -9.42 14.81
N ASN A 45 -1.42 -9.72 13.99
CA ASN A 45 -0.03 -9.56 14.41
C ASN A 45 0.93 -9.19 13.27
N VAL A 46 2.13 -8.76 13.66
CA VAL A 46 3.18 -8.32 12.75
C VAL A 46 3.65 -9.43 11.82
N ARG A 47 3.75 -10.67 12.30
CA ARG A 47 4.18 -11.81 11.49
C ARG A 47 3.22 -12.04 10.32
N HIS A 48 1.91 -12.01 10.58
CA HIS A 48 0.90 -12.16 9.53
C HIS A 48 0.92 -11.02 8.52
N CYS A 49 1.33 -9.79 8.88
CA CYS A 49 1.57 -8.73 7.89
C CYS A 49 2.62 -9.15 6.84
N TYR A 50 3.72 -9.76 7.27
CA TYR A 50 4.78 -10.23 6.36
C TYR A 50 4.39 -11.50 5.59
N GLU A 51 3.64 -12.41 6.19
CA GLU A 51 3.11 -13.59 5.48
C GLU A 51 2.17 -13.16 4.35
N ILE A 52 1.24 -12.24 4.61
CA ILE A 52 0.35 -11.66 3.59
C ILE A 52 1.16 -10.94 2.50
N LEU A 53 2.21 -10.19 2.89
CA LEU A 53 3.09 -9.53 1.92
C LEU A 53 3.76 -10.55 0.98
N GLY A 54 4.26 -11.65 1.54
CA GLY A 54 4.87 -12.75 0.80
C GLY A 54 3.89 -13.39 -0.18
N ASP A 55 2.68 -13.71 0.28
CA ASP A 55 1.61 -14.28 -0.57
C ASP A 55 1.18 -13.33 -1.70
N LEU A 56 1.18 -12.01 -1.46
CA LEU A 56 0.92 -11.02 -2.50
C LEU A 56 2.06 -10.96 -3.52
N HIS A 57 3.31 -10.93 -3.05
CA HIS A 57 4.50 -10.85 -3.92
C HIS A 57 4.75 -12.13 -4.70
N SER A 58 4.23 -13.28 -4.24
CA SER A 58 4.30 -14.53 -5.02
C SER A 58 3.32 -14.55 -6.19
N LYS A 59 2.25 -13.74 -6.13
CA LYS A 59 1.19 -13.68 -7.14
C LYS A 59 1.34 -12.50 -8.11
N TRP A 60 1.81 -11.36 -7.61
CA TRP A 60 1.97 -10.14 -8.38
C TRP A 60 3.37 -9.59 -8.25
N LYS A 61 3.89 -9.00 -9.32
CA LYS A 61 5.27 -8.51 -9.35
C LYS A 61 5.36 -7.20 -8.53
N PRO A 62 6.17 -7.14 -7.46
CA PRO A 62 6.36 -5.89 -6.74
C PRO A 62 7.08 -4.87 -7.61
N LEU A 63 6.61 -3.63 -7.59
CA LEU A 63 7.25 -2.53 -8.31
C LEU A 63 8.47 -2.03 -7.52
N PRO A 64 9.68 -2.02 -8.11
CA PRO A 64 10.89 -1.59 -7.41
C PRO A 64 10.76 -0.18 -6.82
N LYS A 65 11.41 0.06 -5.67
CA LYS A 65 11.41 1.34 -4.95
C LYS A 65 10.02 1.80 -4.44
N ARG A 66 8.99 0.94 -4.53
CA ARG A 66 7.62 1.23 -4.06
C ARG A 66 7.17 0.40 -2.87
N PHE A 67 8.04 -0.44 -2.34
CA PHE A 67 7.86 -1.07 -1.04
C PHE A 67 8.35 -0.13 0.07
N LYS A 68 7.55 0.01 1.13
CA LYS A 68 7.89 0.76 2.33
C LYS A 68 7.46 -0.03 3.56
N ASP A 69 8.45 -0.32 4.40
CA ASP A 69 8.26 -1.03 5.66
C ASP A 69 8.21 -0.01 6.81
N TYR A 70 7.00 0.41 7.19
CA TYR A 70 6.82 1.25 8.37
C TYR A 70 6.67 0.44 9.66
N ILE A 71 6.73 -0.89 9.61
CA ILE A 71 6.78 -1.70 10.83
C ILE A 71 8.22 -1.67 11.37
N ALA A 72 9.20 -1.94 10.50
CA ALA A 72 10.62 -1.90 10.82
C ALA A 72 11.13 -0.46 11.03
N LEU A 73 10.61 0.50 10.25
CA LEU A 73 10.94 1.92 10.35
C LEU A 73 9.67 2.77 10.56
N PRO A 74 9.12 2.80 11.79
CA PRO A 74 7.93 3.58 12.10
C PRO A 74 8.12 5.06 11.80
N LYS A 75 7.01 5.74 11.46
CA LYS A 75 7.02 7.20 11.36
C LYS A 75 7.11 7.84 12.75
N GLU A 76 7.51 9.10 12.79
CA GLU A 76 7.60 9.89 14.03
C GLU A 76 6.31 9.89 14.86
N ASN A 77 5.15 9.80 14.19
CA ASN A 77 3.85 9.72 14.84
C ASN A 77 3.45 8.30 15.31
N GLY A 78 4.38 7.35 15.32
CA GLY A 78 4.15 5.95 15.70
C GLY A 78 3.40 5.11 14.68
N TYR A 79 3.15 5.63 13.47
CA TYR A 79 2.42 4.88 12.44
C TYR A 79 3.23 3.67 11.94
N GLN A 80 2.60 2.49 11.97
CA GLN A 80 3.16 1.21 11.51
C GLN A 80 2.26 0.53 10.47
N SER A 81 2.83 0.11 9.35
CA SER A 81 2.14 -0.61 8.26
C SER A 81 3.14 -1.07 7.18
N LEU A 82 2.79 -2.08 6.39
CA LEU A 82 3.53 -2.46 5.18
C LEU A 82 2.84 -1.87 3.94
N HIS A 83 3.55 -1.08 3.14
CA HIS A 83 3.00 -0.50 1.91
C HIS A 83 3.74 -1.11 0.72
N THR A 84 3.02 -1.73 -0.20
CA THR A 84 3.59 -2.26 -1.45
C THR A 84 2.75 -1.84 -2.65
N THR A 85 3.40 -1.65 -3.79
CA THR A 85 2.75 -1.51 -5.09
C THR A 85 3.13 -2.73 -5.93
N VAL A 86 2.14 -3.35 -6.57
CA VAL A 86 2.30 -4.55 -7.39
C VAL A 86 1.64 -4.36 -8.75
N VAL A 87 2.09 -5.11 -9.76
CA VAL A 87 1.52 -5.18 -11.12
C VAL A 87 1.24 -6.61 -11.54
#